data_AF-A0A3M1ZT89-F1
#
_entry.id   AF-A0A3M1ZT89-F1
#
_cell.length_a   1.000
_cell.length_b   1.000
_cell.length_c   1.000
_cell.angle_alpha   90.00
_cell.angle_beta   90.00
_cell.angle_gamma   90.00
#
_symmetry.space_group_name_H-M   'P 1'
#
loop_
_entity.id
_entity.type
_entity.pdbx_description
1 polymer ?
#
loop_
_entity_poly.entity_id
_entity_poly.type
_entity_poly.pdbx_seq_one_letter_code
_entity_poly.pdbx_strand_id
1 'polypeptide(L)'
;MTIYLLAILAVWRLARMLAYEEFVFSLFVKMRRYIASRDNIPLWVLSGITCPLCLSFWIALPVAFLIKSQSESLWLRWLGIAGGAAFLERLTK
;
A
#
# COMPACT_ATOMS: atom_id res chain seq x y z
N MET A 1 -21.49 0.79 -1.97
CA MET A 1 -20.92 -0.29 -1.13
C MET A 1 -19.90 -1.13 -1.90
N THR A 2 -20.19 -1.59 -3.12
CA THR A 2 -19.27 -2.38 -3.98
C THR A 2 -17.92 -1.72 -4.26
N ILE A 3 -17.87 -0.40 -4.39
CA ILE A 3 -16.63 0.33 -4.67
C ILE A 3 -15.57 0.22 -3.56
N TYR A 4 -16.00 0.08 -2.31
CA TYR A 4 -15.08 -0.07 -1.17
C TYR A 4 -14.44 -1.45 -1.14
N LEU A 5 -15.21 -2.49 -1.49
CA LEU A 5 -14.66 -3.84 -1.63
C LEU A 5 -13.63 -3.89 -2.76
N LEU A 6 -13.96 -3.33 -3.93
CA LEU A 6 -13.00 -3.24 -5.05
C LEU A 6 -11.75 -2.46 -4.67
N ALA A 7 -11.90 -1.35 -3.93
CA ALA A 7 -10.77 -0.56 -3.45
C ALA A 7 -9.88 -1.36 -2.48
N ILE A 8 -10.48 -2.07 -1.52
CA ILE A 8 -9.76 -2.93 -0.58
C ILE A 8 -8.99 -4.02 -1.33
N LEU A 9 -9.64 -4.74 -2.27
CA LEU A 9 -9.00 -5.80 -3.05
C LEU A 9 -7.88 -5.25 -3.95
N ALA A 10 -8.10 -4.10 -4.60
CA ALA A 10 -7.11 -3.46 -5.45
C ALA A 10 -5.88 -3.02 -4.65
N VAL A 11 -6.09 -2.34 -3.51
CA VAL A 11 -5.01 -1.91 -2.61
C VAL A 11 -4.24 -3.12 -2.08
N TRP A 12 -4.93 -4.17 -1.65
CA TRP A 12 -4.30 -5.41 -1.19
C TRP A 12 -3.45 -6.06 -2.29
N ARG A 13 -4.00 -6.23 -3.51
CA ARG A 13 -3.29 -6.87 -4.62
C ARG A 13 -2.05 -6.07 -5.03
N LEU A 14 -2.17 -4.74 -5.12
CA LEU A 14 -1.05 -3.86 -5.42
C LEU A 14 0.02 -3.94 -4.33
N ALA A 15 -0.36 -3.84 -3.05
CA ALA A 15 0.58 -3.91 -1.93
C ALA A 15 1.34 -5.24 -1.90
N ARG A 16 0.63 -6.36 -2.17
CA ARG A 16 1.23 -7.69 -2.26
C ARG A 16 2.16 -7.82 -3.47
N MET A 17 1.77 -7.33 -4.65
CA MET A 17 2.64 -7.37 -5.83
C MET A 17 3.90 -6.54 -5.61
N LEU A 18 3.79 -5.34 -5.04
CA LEU A 18 4.96 -4.50 -4.75
C LEU A 18 5.88 -5.08 -3.68
N ALA A 19 5.33 -5.78 -2.69
CA ALA A 19 6.11 -6.38 -1.60
C ALA A 19 6.76 -7.73 -1.97
N TYR A 20 6.09 -8.56 -2.78
CA TYR A 20 6.47 -9.96 -3.00
C TYR A 20 6.79 -10.33 -4.46
N GLU A 21 6.16 -9.69 -5.45
CA GLU A 21 6.36 -10.03 -6.87
C GLU A 21 7.47 -9.13 -7.46
N GLU A 22 8.73 -9.52 -7.23
CA GLU A 22 9.92 -8.77 -7.65
C GLU A 22 10.19 -8.74 -9.18
N PHE A 23 9.36 -9.37 -10.01
CA PHE A 23 9.75 -9.76 -11.38
C PHE A 23 9.61 -8.66 -12.45
N VAL A 24 8.68 -7.69 -12.32
CA VAL A 24 8.49 -6.61 -13.33
C VAL A 24 9.11 -5.27 -12.90
N PHE A 25 9.36 -5.06 -11.60
CA PHE A 25 9.91 -3.83 -11.05
C PHE A 25 11.40 -3.94 -10.68
N SER A 26 12.25 -4.41 -11.60
CA SER A 26 13.71 -4.34 -11.43
C SER A 26 14.21 -2.91 -11.16
N LEU A 27 13.43 -1.90 -11.57
CA LEU A 27 13.62 -0.48 -11.26
C LEU A 27 13.42 -0.15 -9.77
N PHE A 28 12.46 -0.78 -9.09
CA PHE A 28 12.27 -0.60 -7.64
C PHE A 28 13.32 -1.36 -6.84
N VAL A 29 13.81 -2.50 -7.31
CA VAL A 29 14.94 -3.20 -6.68
C VAL A 29 16.23 -2.37 -6.83
N LYS A 30 16.44 -1.72 -7.98
CA LYS A 30 17.53 -0.76 -8.17
C LYS A 30 17.36 0.48 -7.30
N MET A 31 16.16 1.08 -7.23
CA MET A 31 15.88 2.18 -6.30
C MET A 31 16.10 1.75 -4.85
N ARG A 32 15.60 0.59 -4.42
CA ARG A 32 15.77 0.06 -3.06
C ARG A 32 17.24 -0.13 -2.71
N ARG A 33 18.05 -0.69 -3.62
CA ARG A 33 19.50 -0.81 -3.43
C ARG A 33 20.20 0.56 -3.41
N TYR A 34 19.80 1.47 -4.29
CA TYR A 34 20.36 2.83 -4.37
C TYR A 34 20.00 3.70 -3.14
N ILE A 35 18.80 3.49 -2.60
CA ILE A 35 18.28 4.15 -1.40
C ILE A 35 18.93 3.53 -0.15
N ALA A 36 19.12 2.21 -0.11
CA ALA A 36 19.85 1.53 0.97
C ALA A 36 21.35 1.90 1.01
N SER A 37 21.95 2.27 -0.13
CA SER A 37 23.33 2.77 -0.21
C SER A 37 23.51 4.24 0.13
N ARG A 38 22.44 4.96 0.52
CA ARG A 38 22.53 6.36 0.98
C ARG A 38 22.30 6.42 2.49
N ASP A 39 23.33 6.84 3.23
CA ASP A 39 23.33 6.97 4.70
C ASP A 39 22.32 7.97 5.29
N ASN A 40 21.60 8.74 4.45
CA ASN A 40 20.68 9.80 4.87
C ASN A 40 19.20 9.50 4.60
N ILE A 41 18.83 8.27 4.25
CA ILE A 41 17.42 7.94 4.01
C ILE A 41 16.82 7.30 5.26
N PRO A 42 15.75 7.87 5.81
CA PRO A 42 15.14 7.36 7.03
C PRO A 42 14.60 5.94 6.83
N LEU A 43 14.96 5.05 7.76
CA LEU A 43 14.64 3.62 7.77
C LEU A 43 13.15 3.29 7.50
N TRP A 44 12.24 4.21 7.84
CA TRP A 44 10.81 4.06 7.60
C TRP A 44 10.42 3.94 6.11
N VAL A 45 11.23 4.46 5.19
CA VAL A 45 10.98 4.45 3.74
C VAL A 45 11.48 3.13 3.17
N LEU A 46 12.61 2.65 3.68
CA LEU A 46 13.16 1.33 3.34
C LEU A 46 12.22 0.20 3.79
N SER A 47 11.71 0.27 5.02
CA SER A 47 10.75 -0.70 5.56
C SER A 47 9.34 -0.54 4.98
N GLY A 48 8.96 0.69 4.58
CA GLY A 48 7.66 0.97 3.99
C GLY A 48 7.42 0.30 2.64
N ILE A 49 8.49 0.09 1.86
CA ILE A 49 8.45 -0.52 0.51
C ILE A 49 8.53 -2.05 0.58
N THR A 50 8.92 -2.63 1.71
CA THR A 50 9.08 -4.09 1.87
C THR A 50 7.94 -4.75 2.61
N CYS A 51 7.16 -3.94 3.35
CA CYS A 51 6.05 -4.44 4.16
C CYS A 51 4.72 -4.24 3.40
N PRO A 52 3.98 -5.32 3.07
CA PRO A 52 2.68 -5.20 2.39
C PRO A 52 1.66 -4.40 3.23
N LEU A 53 1.77 -4.43 4.56
CA LEU A 53 0.92 -3.63 5.45
C LEU A 53 1.21 -2.13 5.28
N CYS A 54 2.48 -1.72 5.28
CA CYS A 54 2.86 -0.33 5.09
C CYS A 54 2.51 0.17 3.68
N LEU A 55 2.74 -0.65 2.66
CA LEU A 55 2.34 -0.38 1.29
C LEU A 55 0.82 -0.19 1.18
N SER A 56 0.02 -1.06 1.79
CA SER A 56 -1.44 -0.92 1.76
C SER A 56 -1.91 0.39 2.40
N PHE A 57 -1.25 0.87 3.45
CA PHE A 57 -1.56 2.16 4.07
C PHE A 57 -1.29 3.33 3.09
N TRP A 58 -0.12 3.35 2.45
CA TRP A 58 0.23 4.42 1.51
C TRP A 58 -0.60 4.38 0.22
N ILE A 59 -0.89 3.20 -0.32
CA ILE A 59 -1.69 3.02 -1.55
C ILE A 59 -3.18 3.33 -1.28
N ALA A 60 -3.68 3.06 -0.07
CA ALA A 60 -5.05 3.39 0.29
C ALA A 60 -5.32 4.90 0.29
N LEU A 61 -4.32 5.76 0.51
CA LEU A 61 -4.48 7.22 0.53
C LEU A 61 -4.94 7.80 -0.83
N PRO A 62 -4.22 7.59 -1.95
CA PRO A 62 -4.68 8.07 -3.26
C PRO A 62 -5.99 7.40 -3.68
N VAL A 63 -6.20 6.12 -3.35
CA VAL A 63 -7.47 5.42 -3.64
C VAL A 63 -8.64 6.05 -2.87
N ALA A 64 -8.41 6.43 -1.60
CA ALA A 64 -9.36 7.21 -0.81
C ALA A 64 -9.50 8.66 -1.31
N PHE A 65 -8.59 9.20 -2.10
CA PHE A 65 -8.86 10.49 -2.74
C PHE A 65 -9.74 10.34 -3.99
N LEU A 66 -9.57 9.25 -4.74
CA LEU A 66 -10.30 8.98 -6.00
C LEU A 66 -11.79 8.69 -5.78
N ILE A 67 -12.14 8.02 -4.69
CA ILE A 67 -13.55 7.77 -4.35
C ILE A 67 -14.14 9.10 -3.83
N LYS A 68 -15.08 9.69 -4.57
CA LYS A 68 -15.80 10.89 -4.09
C LYS A 68 -16.96 10.44 -3.21
N SER A 69 -16.93 10.82 -1.93
CA SER A 69 -18.01 10.59 -0.97
C SER A 69 -18.30 11.90 -0.24
N GLN A 70 -19.58 12.28 -0.16
CA GLN A 70 -20.02 13.49 0.57
C GLN A 70 -20.29 13.23 2.06
N SER A 71 -20.56 11.97 2.45
CA SER A 71 -21.01 11.64 3.80
C SER A 71 -19.89 11.14 4.73
N GLU A 72 -18.77 10.69 4.16
CA GLU A 72 -17.72 10.02 4.93
C GLU A 72 -16.43 10.83 4.87
N SER A 73 -15.77 10.99 6.00
CA SER A 73 -14.49 11.68 6.06
C SER A 73 -13.42 10.90 5.28
N LEU A 74 -12.51 11.65 4.65
CA LEU A 74 -11.37 11.08 3.94
C LEU A 74 -10.55 10.13 4.84
N TRP A 75 -10.40 10.50 6.12
CA TRP A 75 -9.70 9.72 7.12
C TRP A 75 -10.31 8.34 7.36
N LEU A 76 -11.64 8.28 7.54
CA LEU A 76 -12.34 7.01 7.75
C LEU A 76 -12.23 6.11 6.52
N ARG A 77 -12.36 6.68 5.33
CA ARG A 77 -12.27 5.95 4.07
C ARG A 77 -10.86 5.42 3.84
N TRP A 78 -9.85 6.24 4.09
CA TRP A 78 -8.46 5.86 4.00
C TRP A 78 -8.12 4.72 4.97
N LEU A 79 -8.39 4.90 6.26
CA LEU A 79 -8.09 3.91 7.29
C LEU A 79 -8.93 2.64 7.11
N GLY A 80 -10.17 2.74 6.67
CA GLY A 80 -11.03 1.59 6.38
C GLY A 80 -10.51 0.74 5.21
N ILE A 81 -10.08 1.38 4.12
CA ILE A 81 -9.50 0.68 2.96
C ILE A 81 -8.16 0.03 3.34
N ALA A 82 -7.29 0.77 4.05
CA ALA A 82 -6.01 0.26 4.53
C ALA A 82 -6.20 -0.92 5.50
N GLY A 83 -7.12 -0.81 6.45
CA GLY A 83 -7.44 -1.85 7.42
C GLY A 83 -8.02 -3.11 6.77
N GLY A 84 -8.92 -2.95 5.78
CA GLY A 84 -9.45 -4.08 5.01
C GLY A 84 -8.37 -4.81 4.22
N ALA A 85 -7.46 -4.07 3.58
CA ALA A 85 -6.35 -4.66 2.85
C ALA A 85 -5.35 -5.37 3.80
N ALA A 86 -5.04 -4.77 4.95
CA ALA A 86 -4.20 -5.37 5.98
C ALA A 86 -4.81 -6.65 6.58
N PHE A 87 -6.13 -6.67 6.76
CA PHE A 87 -6.85 -7.84 7.24
C PHE A 87 -6.78 -9.00 6.23
N LEU A 88 -7.04 -8.73 4.95
CA LEU A 88 -6.89 -9.73 3.88
C LEU A 88 -5.46 -10.27 3.78
N GLU A 89 -4.46 -9.40 3.96
CA GLU A 89 -3.06 -9.81 3.96
C GLU A 89 -2.76 -10.83 5.07
N ARG A 90 -3.29 -10.61 6.28
CA ARG A 90 -3.14 -11.55 7.40
C ARG A 90 -3.91 -12.85 7.24
N LEU A 91 -5.02 -12.84 6.50
CA LEU A 91 -5.79 -14.07 6.22
C LEU A 91 -5.12 -14.97 5.18
N THR A 92 -4.28 -14.40 4.33
CA THR A 92 -3.67 -15.12 3.19
C THR A 92 -2.18 -15.40 3.42
N LYS A 93 -1.66 -15.14 4.62
CA LYS A 93 -0.26 -15.35 5.00
C LYS A 93 -0.21 -16.33 6.17
#